data_AF-A0A2V8T5L2-F1
#
_entry.id   AF-A0A2V8T5L2-F1
#
_cell.length_a   1.000
_cell.length_b   1.000
_cell.length_c   1.000
_cell.angle_alpha   90.00
_cell.angle_beta   90.00
_cell.angle_gamma   90.00
#
_symmetry.space_group_name_H-M   'P 1'
#
loop_
_entity.id
_entity.type
_entity.pdbx_description
1 polymer ?
#
loop_
_entity_poly.entity_id
_entity_poly.type
_entity_poly.pdbx_seq_one_letter_code
_entity_poly.pdbx_strand_id
1 'polypeptide(L)'
;GLDVEKAITELGVGEALVSFLDDKGVPATVQRGLICPPVSYIGPVAASDRERNIRASLIYGQYEKSVDRESAYERLRAKASEAPATESTNRSPSNAGQGTSPTRASSRARQPETIAETMMKSAVRAAGSQMGRSLIRGVLGSLLGGRR
;
A
#
# COMPACT_ATOMS: atom_id res chain seq x y z
N GLY A 1 -25.19 17.80 -56.93
CA GLY A 1 -24.12 17.70 -55.93
C GLY A 1 -24.52 16.69 -54.88
N LEU A 2 -23.57 16.19 -54.09
CA LEU A 2 -23.85 15.32 -52.95
C LEU A 2 -24.69 16.08 -51.90
N ASP A 3 -25.75 15.47 -51.38
CA ASP A 3 -26.48 15.97 -50.21
C ASP A 3 -25.69 15.59 -48.95
N VAL A 4 -24.99 16.56 -48.37
CA VAL A 4 -24.09 16.36 -47.24
C VAL A 4 -24.84 16.06 -45.95
N GLU A 5 -26.00 16.70 -45.73
CA GLU A 5 -26.80 16.53 -44.51
C GLU A 5 -27.36 15.12 -44.44
N LYS A 6 -27.85 14.60 -45.56
CA LYS A 6 -28.26 13.20 -45.63
C LYS A 6 -27.05 12.26 -45.56
N ALA A 7 -26.01 12.50 -46.36
CA ALA A 7 -24.89 11.58 -46.49
C ALA A 7 -24.12 11.38 -45.18
N ILE A 8 -23.96 12.42 -44.34
CA ILE A 8 -23.24 12.31 -43.07
C ILE A 8 -23.95 11.35 -42.09
N THR A 9 -25.27 11.25 -42.16
CA THR A 9 -26.05 10.33 -41.31
C THR A 9 -26.02 8.87 -41.80
N GLU A 10 -25.63 8.65 -43.06
CA GLU A 10 -25.61 7.33 -43.71
C GLU A 10 -24.20 6.73 -43.81
N LEU A 11 -23.17 7.38 -43.26
CA LEU A 11 -21.79 6.90 -43.31
C LEU A 11 -21.60 5.62 -42.50
N GLY A 12 -20.95 4.63 -43.11
CA GLY A 12 -20.54 3.39 -42.46
C GLY A 12 -19.12 3.43 -41.88
N VAL A 13 -18.72 2.34 -41.23
CA VAL A 13 -17.31 2.15 -40.81
C VAL A 13 -16.42 2.06 -42.04
N GLY A 14 -15.37 2.87 -42.08
CA GLY A 14 -14.44 2.92 -43.22
C GLY A 14 -14.88 3.86 -44.34
N GLU A 15 -15.93 4.65 -44.15
CA GLU A 15 -16.34 5.70 -45.09
C GLU A 15 -16.14 7.09 -44.51
N ALA A 16 -15.88 8.07 -45.39
CA ALA A 16 -15.76 9.46 -45.00
C ALA A 16 -16.23 10.40 -46.12
N LEU A 17 -16.61 11.62 -45.71
CA LEU A 17 -16.72 12.75 -46.61
C LEU A 17 -15.35 13.42 -46.74
N VAL A 18 -14.83 13.48 -47.95
CA VAL A 18 -13.48 13.97 -48.25
C VAL A 18 -13.58 15.10 -49.27
N SER A 19 -12.77 16.14 -49.08
CA SER A 19 -12.51 17.16 -50.09
C SER A 19 -11.00 17.30 -50.28
N PHE A 20 -10.61 17.72 -51.47
CA PHE A 20 -9.23 18.02 -51.82
C PHE A 20 -9.13 19.49 -52.18
N LEU A 21 -7.93 20.04 -52.03
CA LEU A 21 -7.65 21.39 -52.48
C LEU A 21 -7.40 21.39 -54.00
N ASP A 22 -7.85 22.42 -54.69
CA ASP A 22 -7.49 22.68 -56.08
C ASP A 22 -6.08 23.30 -56.20
N ASP A 23 -5.65 23.62 -57.44
CA ASP A 23 -4.33 24.20 -57.73
C ASP A 23 -4.07 25.55 -57.03
N LYS A 24 -5.12 26.22 -56.56
CA LYS A 24 -5.05 27.49 -55.82
C LYS A 24 -5.20 27.30 -54.31
N GLY A 25 -5.32 26.06 -53.84
CA GLY A 25 -5.51 25.74 -52.43
C GLY A 25 -6.95 25.90 -51.96
N VAL A 26 -7.93 26.04 -52.86
CA VAL A 26 -9.35 26.19 -52.50
C VAL A 26 -9.97 24.79 -52.37
N PRO A 27 -10.71 24.49 -51.29
CA PRO A 27 -11.39 23.21 -51.15
C PRO A 27 -12.41 22.98 -52.28
N ALA A 28 -12.25 21.87 -52.99
CA ALA A 28 -13.22 21.40 -53.97
C ALA A 28 -14.48 20.83 -53.30
N THR A 29 -15.52 20.58 -54.10
CA THR A 29 -16.78 19.98 -53.61
C THR A 29 -16.52 18.62 -52.94
N VAL A 30 -17.09 18.44 -51.73
CA VAL A 30 -17.00 17.20 -50.96
C VAL A 30 -17.58 16.00 -51.71
N GLN A 31 -16.93 14.85 -51.54
CA GLN A 31 -17.33 13.56 -52.08
C GLN A 31 -17.34 12.49 -50.97
N ARG A 32 -18.12 11.43 -51.15
CA ARG A 32 -18.08 10.24 -50.27
C ARG A 32 -16.99 9.30 -50.79
N GLY A 33 -16.10 8.87 -49.90
CA GLY A 33 -14.99 7.97 -50.22
C GLY A 33 -14.79 6.89 -49.16
N LEU A 34 -14.10 5.83 -49.55
CA LEU A 34 -13.65 4.77 -48.64
C LEU A 34 -12.26 5.09 -48.10
N ILE A 35 -12.07 4.89 -46.80
CA ILE A 35 -10.81 5.05 -46.11
C ILE A 35 -10.13 3.69 -45.99
N CYS A 36 -8.91 3.60 -46.50
CA CYS A 36 -8.02 2.46 -46.26
C CYS A 36 -7.15 2.77 -45.04
N PRO A 37 -7.52 2.32 -43.82
CA PRO A 37 -6.69 2.52 -42.65
C PRO A 37 -5.37 1.75 -42.79
N PRO A 38 -4.29 2.17 -42.11
CA PRO A 38 -3.08 1.38 -42.07
C PRO A 38 -3.39 -0.02 -41.51
N VAL A 39 -2.67 -1.02 -42.00
CA VAL A 39 -2.76 -2.39 -41.47
C VAL A 39 -2.30 -2.42 -40.01
N SER A 40 -3.26 -2.36 -39.08
CA SER A 40 -3.02 -2.54 -37.65
C SER A 40 -3.37 -3.95 -37.23
N TYR A 41 -2.48 -4.63 -36.52
CA TYR A 41 -2.80 -5.90 -35.88
C TYR A 41 -3.41 -5.62 -34.50
N ILE A 42 -4.72 -5.90 -34.34
CA ILE A 42 -5.41 -5.78 -33.06
C ILE A 42 -5.56 -7.18 -32.46
N GLY A 43 -4.76 -7.48 -31.45
CA GLY A 43 -4.79 -8.77 -30.77
C GLY A 43 -3.47 -9.09 -30.04
N PRO A 44 -3.42 -10.18 -29.28
CA PRO A 44 -2.18 -10.64 -28.64
C PRO A 44 -1.13 -10.97 -29.70
N VAL A 45 0.10 -10.49 -29.51
CA VAL A 45 1.24 -10.84 -30.37
C VAL A 45 1.60 -12.32 -30.20
N ALA A 46 1.94 -13.01 -31.29
CA ALA A 46 2.44 -14.38 -31.21
C ALA A 46 3.72 -14.44 -30.34
N ALA A 47 3.86 -15.51 -29.56
CA ALA A 47 5.01 -15.65 -28.64
C ALA A 47 6.36 -15.58 -29.38
N SER A 48 6.43 -16.17 -30.58
CA SER A 48 7.62 -16.13 -31.45
C SER A 48 8.00 -14.72 -31.89
N ASP A 49 7.02 -13.91 -32.29
CA ASP A 49 7.22 -12.52 -32.70
C ASP A 49 7.67 -11.67 -31.53
N ARG A 50 7.05 -11.86 -30.36
CA ARG A 50 7.44 -11.20 -29.12
C ARG A 50 8.89 -11.51 -28.77
N GLU A 51 9.29 -12.79 -28.79
CA GLU A 51 10.65 -13.19 -28.50
C GLU A 51 11.66 -12.60 -29.49
N ARG A 52 11.35 -12.62 -30.79
CA ARG A 52 12.20 -12.01 -31.81
C ARG A 52 12.43 -10.53 -31.55
N ASN A 53 11.38 -9.78 -31.22
CA ASN A 53 11.47 -8.36 -30.90
C ASN A 53 12.28 -8.10 -29.63
N ILE A 54 12.11 -8.93 -28.59
CA ILE A 54 12.89 -8.81 -27.35
C ILE A 54 14.38 -9.04 -27.62
N ARG A 55 14.73 -10.08 -28.40
CA ARG A 55 16.12 -10.41 -28.75
C ARG A 55 16.79 -9.36 -29.64
N ALA A 56 16.01 -8.65 -30.47
CA ALA A 56 16.51 -7.58 -31.31
C ALA A 56 16.80 -6.26 -30.55
N SER A 57 16.41 -6.18 -29.26
CA SER A 57 16.64 -4.99 -28.45
C SER A 57 18.11 -4.75 -28.17
N LEU A 58 18.54 -3.48 -28.21
CA LEU A 58 19.93 -3.09 -27.89
C LEU A 58 20.35 -3.43 -26.46
N ILE A 59 19.39 -3.50 -25.54
CA ILE A 59 19.61 -3.80 -24.11
C ILE A 59 19.36 -5.28 -23.79
N TYR A 60 19.19 -6.11 -24.81
CA TYR A 60 19.10 -7.55 -24.64
C TYR A 60 20.41 -8.09 -24.03
N GLY A 61 20.31 -8.94 -23.00
CA GLY A 61 21.43 -9.42 -22.20
C GLY A 61 21.61 -8.71 -20.85
N GLN A 62 21.02 -7.51 -20.69
CA GLN A 62 20.99 -6.80 -19.40
C GLN A 62 19.65 -6.96 -18.66
N TYR A 63 18.54 -6.94 -19.41
CA TYR A 63 17.18 -6.90 -18.86
C TYR A 63 16.25 -8.00 -19.38
N GLU A 64 16.79 -9.02 -20.05
CA GLU A 64 16.02 -10.15 -20.57
C GLU A 64 15.51 -11.08 -19.45
N LYS A 65 16.23 -11.14 -18.32
CA LYS A 65 15.88 -12.00 -17.20
C LYS A 65 14.73 -11.39 -16.43
N SER A 66 13.59 -12.09 -16.42
CA SER A 66 12.50 -11.79 -15.50
C SER A 66 12.94 -12.02 -14.07
N VAL A 67 12.87 -10.99 -13.23
CA VAL A 67 13.13 -11.09 -11.80
C VAL A 67 11.82 -10.95 -11.06
N ASP A 68 11.33 -12.05 -10.49
CA ASP A 68 10.21 -12.04 -9.57
C ASP A 68 10.74 -11.89 -8.14
N ARG A 69 10.46 -10.76 -7.50
CA ARG A 69 10.95 -10.46 -6.15
C ARG A 69 9.85 -10.71 -5.15
N GLU A 70 10.21 -11.26 -4.01
CA GLU A 70 9.29 -11.43 -2.88
C GLU A 70 8.63 -10.10 -2.53
N SER A 71 7.30 -10.07 -2.62
CA SER A 71 6.53 -8.85 -2.37
C SER A 71 6.47 -8.54 -0.88
N ALA A 72 6.33 -7.25 -0.54
CA ALA A 72 6.12 -6.86 0.85
C ALA A 72 4.87 -7.53 1.45
N TYR A 73 3.83 -7.77 0.63
CA TYR A 73 2.62 -8.47 1.04
C TYR A 73 2.91 -9.92 1.45
N GLU A 74 3.66 -10.66 0.65
CA GLU A 74 4.04 -12.05 0.97
C GLU A 74 4.86 -12.13 2.25
N ARG A 75 5.83 -11.22 2.40
CA ARG A 75 6.66 -11.11 3.62
C ARG A 75 5.84 -10.83 4.87
N LEU A 76 4.86 -9.93 4.77
CA LEU A 76 4.00 -9.57 5.90
C LEU A 76 3.01 -10.70 6.22
N ARG A 77 2.46 -11.36 5.20
CA ARG A 77 1.57 -12.51 5.37
C ARG A 77 2.28 -13.68 6.02
N ALA A 78 3.49 -14.02 5.56
CA ALA A 78 4.32 -15.06 6.17
C ALA A 78 4.58 -14.78 7.65
N LYS A 79 4.96 -13.54 8.00
CA LYS A 79 5.13 -13.10 9.40
C LYS A 79 3.86 -13.20 10.23
N ALA A 80 2.70 -12.89 9.66
CA ALA A 80 1.41 -12.99 10.35
C ALA A 80 0.99 -14.45 10.57
N SER A 81 1.35 -15.37 9.66
CA SER A 81 1.11 -16.81 9.81
C SER A 81 2.12 -17.51 10.74
N GLU A 82 3.33 -16.97 10.87
CA GLU A 82 4.38 -17.48 11.77
C GLU A 82 4.28 -16.94 13.20
N ALA A 83 3.49 -15.88 13.41
CA ALA A 83 3.15 -15.44 14.76
C ALA A 83 2.41 -16.58 15.47
N PRO A 84 2.96 -17.17 16.54
CA PRO A 84 2.22 -18.16 17.31
C PRO A 84 0.93 -17.50 17.81
N ALA A 85 -0.17 -18.24 17.77
CA ALA A 85 -1.45 -17.87 18.40
C ALA A 85 -1.34 -17.85 19.95
N THR A 86 -0.26 -17.29 20.50
CA THR A 86 -0.01 -17.10 21.93
C THR A 86 -0.10 -15.61 22.26
N GLU A 87 -1.24 -14.99 22.00
CA GLU A 87 -1.69 -13.83 22.77
C GLU A 87 -3.22 -13.66 22.70
N SER A 88 -3.95 -14.77 22.87
CA SER A 88 -5.37 -14.76 23.23
C SER A 88 -5.62 -15.66 24.43
N THR A 89 -4.84 -15.45 25.49
CA THR A 89 -5.18 -15.91 26.84
C THR A 89 -4.44 -15.06 27.85
N ASN A 90 -5.21 -14.44 28.74
CA ASN A 90 -4.79 -13.76 29.96
C ASN A 90 -4.09 -12.38 29.84
N ARG A 91 -4.90 -11.33 29.67
CA ARG A 91 -4.71 -10.08 30.43
C ARG A 91 -5.87 -9.89 31.40
N SER A 92 -5.88 -10.70 32.46
CA SER A 92 -6.46 -10.31 33.76
C SER A 92 -5.29 -9.89 34.66
N PRO A 93 -5.36 -8.77 35.40
CA PRO A 93 -4.21 -8.23 36.10
C PRO A 93 -3.93 -9.04 37.36
N SER A 94 -3.03 -10.03 37.23
CA SER A 94 -2.48 -10.75 38.36
C SER A 94 -1.53 -9.83 39.13
N ASN A 95 -2.04 -9.31 40.24
CA ASN A 95 -1.25 -8.92 41.40
C ASN A 95 -0.44 -10.14 41.88
N ALA A 96 0.85 -10.17 41.56
CA ALA A 96 1.88 -10.82 42.36
C ALA A 96 2.79 -9.68 42.85
N GLY A 97 2.71 -9.22 44.08
CA GLY A 97 2.84 -10.02 45.29
C GLY A 97 4.24 -9.79 45.84
N GLN A 98 4.48 -8.58 46.36
CA GLN A 98 5.61 -8.29 47.24
C GLN A 98 5.50 -9.18 48.48
N GLY A 99 6.56 -9.94 48.77
CA GLY A 99 6.73 -10.57 50.06
C GLY A 99 7.13 -9.52 51.08
N THR A 100 6.30 -9.35 52.12
CA THR A 100 6.67 -9.31 53.55
C THR A 100 5.40 -9.07 54.37
N SER A 101 5.06 -10.06 55.20
CA SER A 101 4.00 -10.09 56.23
C SER A 101 4.24 -9.06 57.35
N PRO A 102 3.45 -9.02 58.46
CA PRO A 102 2.05 -9.44 58.70
C PRO A 102 1.21 -8.33 59.38
N THR A 103 -0.12 -8.40 59.39
CA THR A 103 -0.96 -8.06 60.58
C THR A 103 -2.45 -8.29 60.32
N ARG A 104 -2.97 -9.34 60.97
CA ARG A 104 -4.16 -9.40 61.82
C ARG A 104 -5.40 -8.51 61.49
N ALA A 105 -6.50 -9.21 61.24
CA ALA A 105 -7.89 -8.89 61.59
C ALA A 105 -8.55 -7.62 61.03
N SER A 106 -9.59 -7.79 60.20
CA SER A 106 -10.98 -7.81 60.65
C SER A 106 -11.94 -7.70 59.46
N SER A 107 -13.11 -8.28 59.63
CA SER A 107 -14.26 -8.15 58.77
C SER A 107 -14.76 -6.70 58.72
N ARG A 108 -14.80 -6.09 57.52
CA ARG A 108 -15.73 -4.98 57.25
C ARG A 108 -15.97 -4.78 55.76
N ALA A 109 -17.21 -5.01 55.34
CA ALA A 109 -17.74 -4.45 54.12
C ALA A 109 -17.63 -2.91 54.15
N ARG A 110 -17.21 -2.28 53.04
CA ARG A 110 -17.37 -0.84 52.71
C ARG A 110 -16.97 -0.63 51.24
N GLN A 111 -17.94 -0.30 50.39
CA GLN A 111 -18.20 1.06 49.85
C GLN A 111 -17.42 1.30 48.54
N PRO A 112 -18.07 1.55 47.40
CA PRO A 112 -17.37 1.95 46.18
C PRO A 112 -16.75 3.34 46.36
N GLU A 113 -15.44 3.43 46.17
CA GLU A 113 -14.66 4.67 46.24
C GLU A 113 -15.17 5.72 45.24
N THR A 114 -15.23 6.97 45.70
CA THR A 114 -15.66 8.14 44.93
C THR A 114 -14.62 8.48 43.85
N ILE A 115 -15.09 8.93 42.68
CA ILE A 115 -14.31 9.23 41.45
C ILE A 115 -13.03 10.05 41.69
N ALA A 116 -13.00 10.89 42.72
CA ALA A 116 -11.84 11.69 43.10
C ALA A 116 -10.60 10.83 43.50
N GLU A 117 -10.82 9.70 44.19
CA GLU A 117 -9.75 8.80 44.64
C GLU A 117 -9.13 8.03 43.46
N THR A 118 -9.97 7.67 42.48
CA THR A 118 -9.53 7.03 41.23
C THR A 118 -8.68 7.99 40.38
N MET A 119 -9.02 9.28 40.35
CA MET A 119 -8.25 10.30 39.64
C MET A 119 -6.91 10.61 40.33
N MET A 120 -6.89 10.69 41.67
CA MET A 120 -5.65 10.91 42.41
C MET A 120 -4.68 9.74 42.27
N LYS A 121 -5.18 8.50 42.33
CA LYS A 121 -4.38 7.29 42.11
C LYS A 121 -3.85 7.18 40.68
N SER A 122 -4.60 7.70 39.71
CA SER A 122 -4.18 7.76 38.30
C SER A 122 -3.07 8.79 38.07
N ALA A 123 -3.12 9.95 38.74
CA ALA A 123 -2.08 10.97 38.66
C ALA A 123 -0.73 10.49 39.26
N VAL A 124 -0.77 9.78 40.39
CA VAL A 124 0.42 9.18 41.02
C VAL A 124 1.05 8.09 40.12
N ARG A 125 0.23 7.27 39.48
CA ARG A 125 0.71 6.23 38.54
C ARG A 125 1.29 6.81 37.25
N ALA A 126 0.74 7.93 36.77
CA ALA A 126 1.27 8.65 35.62
C ALA A 126 2.63 9.33 35.93
N ALA A 127 2.76 9.97 37.10
CA ALA A 127 4.00 10.63 37.51
C ALA A 127 5.17 9.67 37.72
N GLY A 128 4.93 8.45 38.24
CA GLY A 128 6.00 7.47 38.47
C GLY A 128 6.61 6.85 37.20
N SER A 129 5.89 6.88 36.08
CA SER A 129 6.25 6.13 34.86
C SER A 129 7.23 6.86 33.94
N GLN A 130 7.40 8.18 34.09
CA GLN A 130 8.27 8.98 33.24
C GLN A 130 9.61 9.37 33.87
N MET A 131 9.75 9.36 35.20
CA MET A 131 11.00 9.71 35.89
C MET A 131 11.95 8.52 36.12
N GLY A 132 11.45 7.28 36.07
CA GLY A 132 12.27 6.08 36.36
C GLY A 132 13.25 5.68 35.26
N ARG A 133 12.91 5.93 33.98
CA ARG A 133 13.71 5.44 32.83
C ARG A 133 14.96 6.28 32.53
N SER A 134 15.00 7.55 32.96
CA SER A 134 16.17 8.41 32.80
C SER A 134 17.23 8.19 33.90
N LEU A 135 16.79 7.92 35.13
CA LEU A 135 17.70 7.62 36.26
C LEU A 135 18.43 6.28 36.08
N ILE A 136 17.72 5.26 35.58
CA ILE A 136 18.31 3.92 35.38
C ILE A 136 19.40 3.93 34.30
N ARG A 137 19.27 4.75 33.24
CA ARG A 137 20.29 4.83 32.18
C ARG A 137 21.44 5.78 32.51
N GLY A 138 21.19 6.80 33.35
CA GLY A 138 22.21 7.77 33.77
C GLY A 138 23.17 7.24 34.84
N VAL A 139 22.70 6.42 35.79
CA VAL A 139 23.51 5.96 36.92
C VAL A 139 24.18 4.60 36.65
N LEU A 140 23.56 3.67 35.91
CA LEU A 140 24.21 2.41 35.54
C LEU A 140 25.23 2.55 34.39
N GLY A 141 25.08 3.57 33.55
CA GLY A 141 25.97 3.79 32.40
C GLY A 141 27.36 4.32 32.77
N SER A 142 27.54 4.93 33.95
CA SER A 142 28.84 5.49 34.36
C SER A 142 29.70 4.55 35.22
N LEU A 143 29.18 3.40 35.63
CA LEU A 143 29.90 2.44 36.49
C LEU A 143 30.41 1.17 35.78
N LEU A 144 29.96 0.88 34.54
CA LEU A 144 30.31 -0.35 33.82
C LEU A 144 30.96 -0.12 32.44
N GLY A 145 31.42 1.10 32.16
CA GLY A 145 32.07 1.48 30.90
C GLY A 145 33.51 1.91 31.09
N GLY A 146 34.36 1.02 31.62
CA GLY A 146 35.78 1.28 31.88
C GLY A 146 36.71 0.32 31.13
N ARG A 147 37.56 0.92 30.26
CA ARG A 147 38.82 0.43 29.66
C ARG A 147 38.71 -0.61 28.52
N ARG A 148 39.34 -0.32 27.37
CA ARG A 148 40.77 -0.56 27.04
C ARG A 148 41.17 -2.00 27.27
#